data_AF-A0A7C8ADK1-F1
#
_entry.id   AF-A0A7C8ADK1-F1
#
_cell.length_a   1.000
_cell.length_b   1.000
_cell.length_c   1.000
_cell.angle_alpha   90.00
_cell.angle_beta   90.00
_cell.angle_gamma   90.00
#
_symmetry.space_group_name_H-M   'P 1'
#
loop_
_entity.id
_entity.type
_entity.pdbx_description
1 polymer ?
#
loop_
_entity_poly.entity_id
_entity_poly.type
_entity_poly.pdbx_seq_one_letter_code
_entity_poly.pdbx_strand_id
1 'polypeptide(L)'
;MKGGLHFRPDLLGLDASYMPRKYSPVWKVPLPGWKGVLDEASAKMTSAIPPPIFFRADDIGAASKAFDALCRLFRFYRVPLAMAVIPAWLSETGQVKVFRAAPVDEDLWNWHQHGWRHINWQKEGA
;
A
#
# COMPACT_ATOMS: atom_id res chain seq x y z
N MET A 1 -19.43 -10.37 19.02
CA MET A 1 -17.99 -10.63 19.19
C MET A 1 -17.24 -9.30 19.14
N LYS A 2 -16.74 -8.80 20.28
CA LYS A 2 -15.87 -7.62 20.35
C LYS A 2 -14.42 -8.09 20.18
N GLY A 3 -13.93 -8.08 18.95
CA GLY A 3 -12.57 -8.50 18.60
C GLY A 3 -12.13 -7.78 17.35
N GLY A 4 -12.16 -6.44 17.35
CA GLY A 4 -11.55 -5.67 16.29
C GLY A 4 -10.04 -5.83 16.38
N LEU A 5 -9.36 -6.13 15.27
CA LEU A 5 -7.90 -5.99 15.16
C LEU A 5 -7.56 -4.54 15.49
N HIS A 6 -7.18 -4.27 16.73
CA HIS A 6 -6.70 -2.97 17.16
C HIS A 6 -5.31 -2.79 16.56
N PHE A 7 -5.25 -1.97 15.52
CA PHE A 7 -4.00 -1.50 14.95
C PHE A 7 -3.14 -0.87 16.06
N ARG A 8 -1.85 -1.21 16.08
CA ARG A 8 -0.86 -0.72 17.02
C ARG A 8 0.07 0.24 16.28
N PRO A 9 -0.11 1.57 16.40
CA PRO A 9 0.67 2.56 15.65
C PRO A 9 2.18 2.45 15.89
N ASP A 10 2.59 1.94 17.06
CA ASP A 10 3.98 1.64 17.40
C ASP A 10 4.63 0.60 16.48
N LEU A 11 3.84 -0.27 15.83
CA LEU A 11 4.36 -1.29 14.92
C LEU A 11 4.86 -0.74 13.59
N LEU A 12 4.53 0.51 13.24
CA LEU A 12 5.00 1.11 11.99
C LEU A 12 6.48 1.49 12.03
N GLY A 13 7.13 1.47 13.20
CA GLY A 13 8.50 1.95 13.34
C GLY A 13 8.66 3.43 13.00
N LEU A 14 7.57 4.19 13.06
CA LEU A 14 7.54 5.63 12.88
C LEU A 14 7.77 6.28 14.26
N ASP A 15 8.86 7.01 14.39
CA ASP A 15 9.23 7.74 15.60
C ASP A 15 8.71 9.19 15.55
N ALA A 16 8.89 9.95 16.63
CA ALA A 16 8.45 11.34 16.74
C ALA A 16 9.10 12.30 15.70
N SER A 17 10.21 11.91 15.06
CA SER A 17 10.84 12.68 13.98
C SER A 17 10.18 12.44 12.61
N TYR A 18 9.29 11.45 12.49
CA TYR A 18 8.60 11.20 11.23
C TYR A 18 7.58 12.30 10.95
N MET A 19 7.83 13.07 9.88
CA MET A 19 6.91 14.06 9.37
C MET A 19 6.16 13.47 8.16
N PRO A 20 4.87 13.08 8.31
CA PRO A 20 4.10 12.55 7.20
C PRO A 20 3.97 13.60 6.09
N ARG A 21 4.02 13.15 4.83
CA ARG A 21 3.72 14.03 3.70
C ARG A 21 2.29 14.54 3.82
N LYS A 22 2.06 15.78 3.36
CA LYS A 22 0.70 16.32 3.24
C LYS A 22 -0.08 15.44 2.29
N TYR A 23 -1.15 14.84 2.78
CA TYR A 23 -2.11 14.07 1.98
C TYR A 23 -3.41 14.86 1.86
N SER A 24 -4.25 14.47 0.89
CA SER A 24 -5.52 15.15 0.63
C SER A 24 -6.37 15.22 1.91
N PRO A 25 -6.98 16.38 2.24
CA PRO A 25 -7.88 16.52 3.38
C PRO A 25 -9.02 15.49 3.42
N VAL A 26 -9.40 14.94 2.26
CA VAL A 26 -10.45 13.90 2.16
C VAL A 26 -10.13 12.65 2.97
N TRP A 27 -8.85 12.38 3.25
CA TRP A 27 -8.41 11.24 4.05
C TRP A 27 -8.22 11.56 5.54
N LYS A 28 -8.35 12.83 5.97
CA LYS A 28 -8.20 13.22 7.39
C LYS A 28 -9.37 12.80 8.25
N VAL A 29 -10.53 12.68 7.64
CA VAL A 29 -11.77 12.25 8.29
C VAL A 29 -12.30 11.06 7.50
N PRO A 30 -12.69 9.96 8.16
CA PRO A 30 -13.35 8.86 7.46
C PRO A 30 -14.55 9.38 6.67
N LEU A 31 -14.74 8.90 5.45
CA LEU A 31 -15.88 9.28 4.61
C LEU A 31 -17.19 9.05 5.39
N PRO A 32 -18.04 10.07 5.61
CA PRO A 32 -19.26 9.90 6.38
C PRO A 32 -20.12 8.76 5.81
N GLY A 33 -20.58 7.84 6.67
CA GLY A 33 -21.42 6.73 6.26
C GLY A 33 -20.74 5.62 5.44
N TRP A 34 -19.42 5.65 5.27
CA TRP A 34 -18.71 4.68 4.41
C TRP A 34 -19.00 3.22 4.72
N LYS A 35 -19.22 2.87 6.00
CA LYS A 35 -19.57 1.51 6.42
C LYS A 35 -20.91 1.08 5.84
N GLY A 36 -21.93 1.93 5.94
CA GLY A 36 -23.26 1.63 5.40
C GLY A 36 -23.23 1.49 3.87
N VAL A 37 -22.47 2.33 3.19
CA VAL A 37 -22.27 2.23 1.73
C VAL A 37 -21.55 0.92 1.36
N LEU A 38 -20.52 0.54 2.12
CA LEU A 38 -19.80 -0.72 1.92
C LEU A 38 -20.70 -1.93 2.19
N ASP A 39 -21.50 -1.90 3.25
CA ASP A 39 -22.45 -2.95 3.61
C ASP A 39 -23.51 -3.10 2.52
N GLU A 40 -24.06 -1.99 2.00
CA GLU A 40 -25.02 -1.99 0.90
C GLU A 40 -24.41 -2.54 -0.39
N ALA A 41 -23.19 -2.11 -0.74
CA ALA A 41 -22.47 -2.62 -1.91
C ALA A 41 -22.19 -4.13 -1.79
N SER A 42 -21.84 -4.59 -0.58
CA SER A 42 -21.60 -6.00 -0.29
C SER A 42 -22.90 -6.81 -0.36
N ALA A 43 -24.01 -6.28 0.14
CA ALA A 43 -25.33 -6.94 0.08
C ALA A 43 -25.87 -7.07 -1.36
N LYS A 44 -25.50 -6.14 -2.26
CA LYS A 44 -25.84 -6.19 -3.69
C LYS A 44 -25.00 -7.19 -4.49
N MET A 45 -23.96 -7.77 -3.90
CA MET A 45 -23.18 -8.81 -4.58
C MET A 45 -24.03 -10.07 -4.73
N THR A 46 -24.27 -10.44 -5.99
CA THR A 46 -25.05 -11.63 -6.35
C THR A 46 -24.23 -12.93 -6.29
N SER A 47 -22.91 -12.81 -6.14
CA SER A 47 -21.99 -13.93 -5.97
C SER A 47 -22.03 -14.42 -4.53
N ALA A 48 -22.18 -15.73 -4.34
CA ALA A 48 -22.01 -16.40 -3.04
C ALA A 48 -20.56 -16.33 -2.52
N ILE A 49 -19.60 -16.00 -3.41
CA ILE A 49 -18.18 -15.82 -3.08
C ILE A 49 -17.91 -14.33 -2.90
N PRO A 50 -17.43 -13.88 -1.72
CA PRO A 50 -16.96 -12.52 -1.54
C PRO A 50 -15.89 -12.17 -2.58
N PRO A 51 -15.92 -10.96 -3.17
CA PRO A 51 -14.93 -10.59 -4.16
C PRO A 51 -13.54 -10.57 -3.54
N PRO A 52 -12.51 -11.04 -4.26
CA PRO A 52 -11.15 -10.88 -3.81
C PRO A 52 -10.82 -9.37 -3.78
N ILE A 53 -10.36 -8.89 -2.61
CA ILE A 53 -9.80 -7.55 -2.47
C ILE A 53 -8.28 -7.69 -2.60
N PHE A 54 -7.69 -6.92 -3.51
CA PHE A 54 -6.24 -6.81 -3.65
C PHE A 54 -5.77 -5.40 -3.32
N PHE A 55 -4.63 -5.30 -2.65
CA PHE A 55 -3.98 -4.04 -2.37
C PHE A 55 -2.79 -3.86 -3.31
N ARG A 56 -2.56 -2.63 -3.73
CA ARG A 56 -1.44 -2.27 -4.59
C ARG A 56 -0.79 -0.99 -4.07
N ALA A 57 0.54 -0.97 -4.11
CA ALA A 57 1.35 0.22 -3.87
C ALA A 57 2.12 0.55 -5.15
N ASP A 58 1.82 1.72 -5.71
CA ASP A 58 2.50 2.27 -6.87
C ASP A 58 3.73 3.10 -6.47
N ASP A 59 4.52 3.45 -7.48
CA ASP A 59 5.65 4.35 -7.36
C ASP A 59 6.75 3.87 -6.39
N ILE A 60 6.97 2.56 -6.32
CA ILE A 60 8.05 2.00 -5.51
C ILE A 60 9.39 2.29 -6.19
N GLY A 61 10.10 3.29 -5.66
CA GLY A 61 11.45 3.67 -6.13
C GLY A 61 12.38 4.17 -5.03
N ALA A 62 11.91 4.27 -3.78
CA ALA A 62 12.73 4.75 -2.67
C ALA A 62 12.42 4.00 -1.37
N ALA A 63 13.47 3.53 -0.69
CA ALA A 63 13.39 2.94 0.65
C ALA A 63 13.25 4.03 1.72
N SER A 64 12.05 4.62 1.80
CA SER A 64 11.72 5.65 2.78
C SER A 64 11.19 5.05 4.10
N LYS A 65 11.16 5.84 5.19
CA LYS A 65 10.49 5.44 6.44
C LYS A 65 9.00 5.08 6.21
N ALA A 66 8.34 5.73 5.26
CA ALA A 66 6.95 5.46 4.92
C ALA A 66 6.78 4.09 4.21
N PHE A 67 7.74 3.74 3.35
CA PHE A 67 7.80 2.42 2.71
C PHE A 67 8.00 1.31 3.74
N ASP A 68 8.97 1.48 4.65
CA ASP A 68 9.21 0.50 5.72
C ASP A 68 7.97 0.32 6.61
N ALA A 69 7.29 1.41 6.97
CA ALA A 69 6.04 1.37 7.72
C ALA A 69 4.93 0.63 6.96
N LEU A 70 4.80 0.84 5.65
CA LEU A 70 3.85 0.12 4.81
C LEU A 70 4.14 -1.39 4.81
N CYS A 71 5.39 -1.81 4.61
CA CYS A 71 5.76 -3.22 4.67
C CYS A 71 5.46 -3.83 6.04
N ARG A 72 5.76 -3.12 7.14
CA ARG A 72 5.42 -3.58 8.51
C ARG A 72 3.92 -3.73 8.72
N LEU A 73 3.12 -2.80 8.20
CA LEU A 73 1.66 -2.85 8.27
C LEU A 73 1.09 -4.10 7.58
N PHE A 74 1.47 -4.34 6.32
CA PHE A 74 0.98 -5.47 5.55
C PHE A 74 1.48 -6.80 6.12
N ARG A 75 2.71 -6.85 6.65
CA ARG A 75 3.24 -8.02 7.36
C ARG A 75 2.48 -8.29 8.66
N PHE A 76 2.12 -7.26 9.44
CA PHE A 76 1.33 -7.40 10.67
C PHE A 76 -0.05 -8.03 10.40
N TYR A 77 -0.75 -7.55 9.36
CA TYR A 77 -2.04 -8.11 8.97
C TYR A 77 -1.94 -9.41 8.16
N ARG A 78 -0.73 -9.82 7.76
CA ARG A 78 -0.47 -10.95 6.86
C ARG A 78 -1.29 -10.86 5.56
N VAL A 79 -1.40 -9.65 5.02
CA VAL A 79 -2.13 -9.36 3.78
C VAL A 79 -1.11 -9.15 2.65
N PRO A 80 -1.27 -9.78 1.48
CA PRO A 80 -0.40 -9.54 0.34
C PRO A 80 -0.54 -8.11 -0.20
N LEU A 81 0.57 -7.57 -0.70
CA LEU A 81 0.63 -6.26 -1.37
C LEU A 81 1.28 -6.42 -2.74
N ALA A 82 0.59 -5.93 -3.77
CA ALA A 82 1.18 -5.81 -5.10
C ALA A 82 2.10 -4.59 -5.14
N MET A 83 3.40 -4.83 -5.37
CA MET A 83 4.46 -3.83 -5.31
C MET A 83 4.86 -3.41 -6.72
N ALA A 84 4.43 -2.23 -7.15
CA ALA A 84 4.70 -1.74 -8.49
C ALA A 84 5.98 -0.88 -8.50
N VAL A 85 7.09 -1.48 -8.96
CA VAL A 85 8.42 -0.88 -8.93
C VAL A 85 8.72 -0.08 -10.19
N ILE A 86 9.40 1.06 -10.05
CA ILE A 86 9.94 1.85 -11.18
C ILE A 86 11.45 1.62 -11.20
N PRO A 87 11.98 0.73 -12.05
CA PRO A 87 13.38 0.30 -11.96
C PRO A 87 14.38 1.45 -12.08
N ALA A 88 14.13 2.45 -12.93
CA ALA A 88 15.05 3.57 -13.11
C ALA A 88 15.12 4.52 -11.91
N TRP A 89 14.24 4.38 -10.91
CA TRP A 89 14.31 5.15 -9.67
C TRP A 89 15.17 4.46 -8.61
N LEU A 90 15.50 3.18 -8.80
CA LEU A 90 16.28 2.40 -7.85
C LEU A 90 17.80 2.53 -8.11
N SER A 91 18.48 3.32 -7.27
CA SER A 91 19.94 3.22 -7.15
C SER A 91 20.35 1.88 -6.55
N GLU A 92 21.59 1.44 -6.72
CA GLU A 92 22.09 0.18 -6.12
C GLU A 92 21.83 0.11 -4.60
N THR A 93 22.12 1.20 -3.88
CA THR A 93 21.82 1.29 -2.44
C THR A 93 20.31 1.26 -2.17
N GLY A 94 19.52 1.88 -3.04
CA GLY A 94 18.05 1.84 -2.98
C GLY A 94 17.49 0.43 -3.13
N GLN A 95 18.00 -0.34 -4.10
CA GLN A 95 17.62 -1.74 -4.33
C GLN A 95 17.83 -2.57 -3.08
N VAL A 96 19.05 -2.53 -2.51
CA VAL A 96 19.39 -3.30 -1.29
C VAL A 96 18.42 -2.97 -0.15
N LYS A 97 18.11 -1.68 0.07
CA LYS A 97 17.22 -1.28 1.16
C LYS A 97 15.76 -1.69 0.91
N VAL A 98 15.26 -1.51 -0.31
CA VAL A 98 13.89 -1.90 -0.69
C VAL A 98 13.70 -3.41 -0.49
N PHE A 99 14.59 -4.23 -1.06
CA PHE A 99 14.47 -5.68 -0.98
C PHE A 99 14.85 -6.25 0.40
N ARG A 100 15.56 -5.50 1.24
CA ARG A 100 15.70 -5.87 2.66
C ARG A 100 14.39 -5.70 3.43
N ALA A 101 13.61 -4.67 3.13
CA ALA A 101 12.35 -4.42 3.83
C ALA A 101 11.20 -5.31 3.32
N ALA A 102 11.19 -5.60 2.02
CA ALA A 102 10.27 -6.52 1.36
C ALA A 102 11.07 -7.46 0.41
N PRO A 103 11.58 -8.60 0.94
CA PRO A 103 12.33 -9.59 0.16
C PRO A 103 11.53 -10.18 -1.00
N VAL A 104 12.21 -10.57 -2.08
CA VAL A 104 11.54 -11.13 -3.27
C VAL A 104 11.01 -12.55 -3.06
N ASP A 105 11.52 -13.25 -2.05
CA ASP A 105 11.20 -14.63 -1.67
C ASP A 105 10.11 -14.71 -0.58
N GLU A 106 9.61 -13.58 -0.09
CA GLU A 106 8.49 -13.54 0.84
C GLU A 106 7.16 -13.40 0.09
N ASP A 107 6.26 -14.37 0.28
CA ASP A 107 4.97 -14.50 -0.42
C ASP A 107 3.98 -13.33 -0.21
N LEU A 108 4.31 -12.38 0.66
CA LEU A 108 3.52 -11.17 0.87
C LEU A 108 3.70 -10.14 -0.25
N TRP A 109 4.77 -10.21 -1.03
CA TRP A 109 5.15 -9.15 -1.97
C TRP A 109 5.04 -9.62 -3.42
N ASN A 110 3.98 -9.17 -4.09
CA ASN A 110 3.82 -9.43 -5.52
C ASN A 110 4.50 -8.30 -6.32
N TRP A 111 5.79 -8.49 -6.57
CA TRP A 111 6.63 -7.56 -7.32
C TRP A 111 6.31 -7.55 -8.81
N HIS A 112 6.02 -6.37 -9.35
CA HIS A 112 5.78 -6.15 -10.78
C HIS A 112 6.25 -4.75 -11.18
N GLN A 113 6.45 -4.49 -12.48
CA GLN A 113 6.94 -3.19 -12.94
C GLN A 113 5.80 -2.18 -13.14
N HIS A 114 6.05 -0.93 -12.74
CA HIS A 114 5.24 0.24 -13.05
C HIS A 114 5.87 1.08 -14.18
N GLY A 115 6.36 0.38 -15.21
CA GLY A 115 7.16 0.97 -16.30
C GLY A 115 8.62 1.23 -15.89
N TRP A 116 9.48 1.52 -16.87
CA TRP A 116 10.92 1.68 -16.64
C TRP A 116 11.27 2.99 -15.89
N ARG A 117 10.78 4.14 -16.40
CA ARG A 117 11.10 5.49 -15.88
C ARG A 117 9.89 6.28 -15.37
N HIS A 118 8.68 5.71 -15.48
CA HIS A 118 7.42 6.41 -15.16
C HIS A 118 7.25 7.73 -15.92
N ILE A 119 7.62 7.72 -17.21
CA ILE A 119 7.39 8.86 -18.10
C ILE A 119 5.98 8.74 -18.68
N ASN A 120 5.22 9.84 -18.68
CA ASN A 120 3.96 9.89 -19.40
C ASN A 120 4.24 9.87 -20.91
N TRP A 121 3.83 8.80 -21.58
CA TRP A 121 3.97 8.64 -23.03
C TRP A 121 2.74 9.11 -23.82
N GLN A 122 1.68 9.52 -23.12
CA GLN A 122 0.48 10.04 -23.75
C GLN A 122 0.80 11.42 -24.35
N LYS A 123 0.71 11.51 -25.67
CA LYS A 123 1.04 12.73 -26.42
C LYS A 123 -0.09 13.76 -26.39
N GLU A 124 -1.34 13.30 -26.24
CA GLU A 124 -2.55 14.15 -26.23
C GLU A 124 -3.64 13.54 -25.31
N GLY A 125 -4.40 14.40 -24.63
CA GLY A 125 -5.54 14.05 -23.76
C GLY A 125 -5.23 13.74 -22.29
N ALA A 126 -6.29 13.71 -21.46
CA ALA A 126 -6.36 13.22 -20.07
C ALA A 126 -7.59 12.32 -19.91
#